data_AF-A0A2W7B5E9-F1
#
_entry.id   AF-A0A2W7B5E9-F1
#
_cell.length_a   1.000
_cell.length_b   1.000
_cell.length_c   1.000
_cell.angle_alpha   90.00
_cell.angle_beta   90.00
_cell.angle_gamma   90.00
#
_symmetry.space_group_name_H-M   'P 1'
#
loop_
_entity.id
_entity.type
_entity.pdbx_description
1 polymer ?
#
loop_
_entity_poly.entity_id
_entity_poly.type
_entity_poly.pdbx_seq_one_letter_code
_entity_poly.pdbx_strand_id
1 'polypeptide(L)' 'MRAKYLLQVHPLVFSEDLPSLSKELQSDFERLFKPILQLSPNDGGILSCHKFKGKLKGHHSLEIIYNNQEYR' A
#
# COMPACT_ATOMS: atom_id res chain seq x y z
N MET A 1 -4.22 5.10 -23.12
CA MET A 1 -4.24 5.47 -21.69
C MET A 1 -4.68 4.26 -20.88
N ARG A 2 -3.88 3.75 -19.92
CA ARG A 2 -4.41 2.77 -18.94
C ARG A 2 -5.36 3.53 -18.01
N ALA A 3 -6.58 3.02 -17.84
CA ALA A 3 -7.51 3.57 -16.84
C ALA A 3 -6.87 3.42 -15.45
N LYS A 4 -6.95 4.48 -14.64
CA LYS A 4 -6.52 4.45 -13.23
C LYS A 4 -7.70 4.03 -12.37
N TYR A 5 -7.47 3.15 -11.41
CA TYR A 5 -8.46 2.78 -10.41
C TYR A 5 -8.67 3.95 -9.44
N LEU A 6 -9.90 4.10 -8.95
CA LEU A 6 -10.20 5.02 -7.86
C LEU A 6 -9.74 4.39 -6.54
N LEU A 7 -8.68 4.93 -5.95
CA LEU A 7 -8.18 4.47 -4.66
C LEU A 7 -8.97 5.11 -3.51
N GLN A 8 -9.59 4.27 -2.69
CA GLN A 8 -10.20 4.66 -1.42
C GLN A 8 -9.27 4.22 -0.29
N VAL A 9 -8.94 5.15 0.60
CA VAL A 9 -8.07 4.90 1.75
C VAL A 9 -8.95 4.87 3.00
N HIS A 10 -8.80 3.84 3.82
CA HIS A 10 -9.57 3.72 5.07
C HIS A 10 -9.18 4.86 6.03
N PRO A 11 -10.14 5.51 6.73
CA PRO A 11 -9.83 6.65 7.61
C PRO A 11 -8.77 6.35 8.67
N LEU A 12 -8.75 5.12 9.20
CA LEU A 12 -7.77 4.67 10.20
C LEU A 12 -6.32 4.74 9.69
N VAL A 13 -6.11 4.64 8.38
CA VAL A 13 -4.77 4.81 7.79
C VAL A 13 -4.24 6.21 8.08
N PHE A 14 -5.10 7.23 8.07
CA PHE A 14 -4.69 8.60 8.35
C PHE A 14 -4.63 8.91 9.84
N SER A 15 -5.51 8.32 10.65
CA SER A 15 -5.57 8.63 12.09
C SER A 15 -4.63 7.79 12.95
N GLU A 16 -4.25 6.59 12.51
CA GLU A 16 -3.48 5.64 13.31
C GLU A 16 -2.21 5.17 12.58
N ASP A 17 -2.35 4.60 11.38
CA ASP A 17 -1.24 3.92 10.72
C ASP A 17 -0.15 4.91 10.25
N LEU A 18 -0.50 5.91 9.43
CA LEU A 18 0.46 6.87 8.87
C LEU A 18 1.21 7.67 9.94
N PRO A 19 0.55 8.22 10.99
CA PRO A 19 1.26 8.93 12.05
C PRO A 19 2.29 8.08 12.80
N SER A 20 2.12 6.76 12.83
CA SER A 20 3.06 5.83 13.48
C SER A 20 4.33 5.58 12.66
N LEU A 21 4.33 5.90 11.37
CA LEU A 21 5.45 5.70 10.46
C LEU A 21 6.44 6.88 10.47
N SER A 22 7.66 6.64 9.96
CA SER A 22 8.63 7.71 9.72
C SER A 22 8.10 8.73 8.70
N LYS A 23 8.61 9.97 8.75
CA LYS A 23 8.24 11.02 7.77
C LYS A 23 8.51 10.62 6.32
N GLU A 24 9.54 9.79 6.11
CA GLU A 24 9.91 9.28 4.79
C GLU A 24 8.83 8.33 4.26
N LEU A 25 8.40 7.36 5.07
CA LEU A 25 7.32 6.44 4.72
C LEU A 25 5.96 7.15 4.55
N GLN A 26 5.70 8.19 5.34
CA GLN A 26 4.51 9.04 5.14
C GLN A 26 4.54 9.74 3.78
N SER A 27 5.71 10.24 3.36
CA SER A 27 5.89 10.85 2.04
C SER A 27 5.75 9.82 0.91
N ASP A 28 6.30 8.62 1.10
CA ASP A 28 6.22 7.53 0.12
C ASP A 28 4.79 7.01 -0.05
N PHE A 29 3.97 7.02 1.00
CA PHE A 29 2.55 6.72 0.89
C PHE A 29 1.85 7.59 -0.15
N GLU A 30 2.09 8.91 -0.10
CA GLU A 30 1.48 9.85 -1.03
C GLU A 30 2.10 9.80 -2.43
N ARG A 31 3.42 9.69 -2.52
CA ARG A 31 4.16 9.86 -3.78
C ARG A 31 4.39 8.58 -4.57
N LEU A 32 4.39 7.43 -3.90
CA LEU A 32 4.74 6.13 -4.48
C LEU A 32 3.61 5.13 -4.34
N PHE A 33 3.13 4.87 -3.12
CA PHE A 33 2.19 3.77 -2.88
C PHE A 33 0.81 4.04 -3.48
N LYS A 34 0.24 5.23 -3.26
CA LYS A 34 -1.07 5.58 -3.85
C LYS A 34 -1.06 5.50 -5.38
N PRO A 35 -0.09 6.10 -6.11
CA PRO A 35 0.00 5.95 -7.57
C PRO A 35 0.10 4.50 -8.04
N ILE A 36 0.89 3.67 -7.35
CA ILE A 36 1.07 2.27 -7.73
C ILE A 36 -0.23 1.48 -7.53
N LEU A 37 -0.91 1.66 -6.39
CA LEU A 37 -2.20 1.02 -6.13
C LEU A 37 -3.27 1.46 -7.13
N GLN A 38 -3.22 2.70 -7.61
CA GLN A 38 -4.13 3.19 -8.65
C GLN A 38 -3.83 2.62 -10.05
N LEU A 39 -2.58 2.23 -10.35
CA LEU A 39 -2.22 1.62 -11.63
C LEU A 39 -2.35 0.09 -11.62
N SER A 40 -1.98 -0.54 -10.50
CA SER A 40 -1.70 -1.97 -10.37
C SER A 40 -2.22 -2.53 -9.03
N PRO A 41 -3.53 -2.45 -8.74
CA PRO A 41 -4.08 -2.84 -7.43
C PRO A 41 -4.01 -4.35 -7.14
N ASN A 42 -3.89 -5.18 -8.17
CA ASN A 42 -3.97 -6.64 -8.04
C ASN A 42 -2.61 -7.33 -7.85
N ASP A 43 -1.53 -6.66 -8.26
CA ASP A 43 -0.18 -7.21 -8.29
C ASP A 43 0.86 -6.31 -7.61
N GLY A 44 0.49 -5.10 -7.18
CA GLY A 44 1.40 -4.15 -6.54
C GLY A 44 2.42 -3.51 -7.50
N GLY A 45 2.35 -3.83 -8.80
CA GLY A 45 3.24 -3.28 -9.82
C GLY A 45 4.71 -3.57 -9.51
N ILE A 46 5.48 -2.52 -9.20
CA ILE A 46 6.90 -2.63 -8.84
C ILE A 46 7.12 -3.02 -7.38
N LEU A 47 6.07 -2.98 -6.55
CA LEU A 47 6.11 -3.35 -5.15
C LEU A 47 5.65 -4.80 -5.02
N SER A 48 6.32 -5.58 -4.18
CA SER A 48 5.91 -6.96 -3.90
C SER A 48 4.52 -6.97 -3.26
N CYS A 49 3.67 -7.85 -3.76
CA CYS A 49 2.29 -7.99 -3.29
C CYS A 49 2.00 -9.45 -2.97
N HIS A 50 1.41 -9.71 -1.80
CA HIS A 50 1.02 -11.06 -1.39
C HIS A 50 -0.48 -11.17 -1.21
N LYS A 51 -1.06 -12.22 -1.79
CA LYS A 51 -2.49 -12.47 -1.68
C LYS A 51 -2.81 -13.25 -0.42
N PHE A 52 -3.69 -12.71 0.40
CA PHE A 52 -4.12 -13.41 1.61
C PHE A 52 -5.04 -14.60 1.29
N LYS A 53 -5.01 -15.61 2.17
CA LYS A 53 -5.82 -16.83 2.10
C LYS A 53 -6.79 -16.90 3.30
N GLY A 54 -7.72 -17.85 3.27
CA GLY A 54 -8.68 -18.05 4.37
C GLY A 54 -9.66 -16.89 4.53
N LYS A 55 -9.86 -16.41 5.77
CA LYS A 55 -10.82 -15.33 6.09
C LYS A 55 -10.51 -13.99 5.41
N LEU A 56 -9.26 -13.77 4.99
CA LEU A 56 -8.80 -12.54 4.34
C LEU A 56 -8.75 -12.68 2.81
N LYS A 57 -9.31 -13.74 2.23
CA LYS A 57 -9.37 -13.94 0.77
C LYS A 57 -9.97 -12.70 0.09
N GLY A 58 -9.29 -12.21 -0.94
CA GLY A 58 -9.66 -10.99 -1.67
C GLY A 58 -8.93 -9.73 -1.19
N HIS A 59 -8.16 -9.83 -0.10
CA HIS A 59 -7.26 -8.78 0.35
C HIS A 59 -5.82 -9.13 -0.05
N HIS A 60 -5.00 -8.10 -0.20
CA HIS A 60 -3.58 -8.22 -0.51
C HIS A 60 -2.77 -7.35 0.45
N SER A 61 -1.57 -7.80 0.83
CA SER A 61 -0.56 -6.95 1.48
C SER A 61 0.44 -6.46 0.46
N LEU A 62 0.94 -5.25 0.67
CA LEU A 62 2.03 -4.68 -0.10
C LEU A 62 3.27 -4.66 0.79
N GLU A 63 4.33 -5.35 0.37
CA GLU A 63 5.57 -5.42 1.15
C GLU A 63 6.38 -4.15 0.93
N ILE A 64 6.63 -3.42 2.02
CA ILE A 64 7.46 -2.23 2.05
C ILE A 64 8.69 -2.55 2.88
N ILE A 65 9.87 -2.49 2.27
CA ILE A 65 11.15 -2.68 2.95
C ILE A 65 11.80 -1.31 3.13
N TYR A 66 11.96 -0.87 4.38
CA TYR A 66 12.58 0.41 4.70
C TYR A 66 13.52 0.25 5.89
N ASN A 67 14.79 0.68 5.73
CA ASN A 67 15.85 0.52 6.74
C ASN A 67 15.97 -0.91 7.31
N ASN A 68 15.94 -1.92 6.43
CA ASN A 68 15.93 -3.35 6.77
C ASN A 68 14.73 -3.82 7.62
N GLN A 69 13.68 -3.01 7.74
CA GLN A 69 12.43 -3.37 8.39
C GLN A 69 11.33 -3.55 7.35
N GLU A 70 10.58 -4.66 7.48
CA GLU A 70 9.43 -4.96 6.65
C GLU A 70 8.15 -4.42 7.27
N TYR A 71 7.37 -3.70 6.47
CA TYR A 71 6.01 -3.25 6.77
C TYR A 71 5.07 -3.97 5.80
N ARG A 72 3.91 -4.43 6.31
CA ARG A 72 2.94 -5.24 5.57
C ARG A 72 1.51 -4.89 5.94
#